data_AF-A0A4S5BD30-F1
#
_entry.id   AF-A0A4S5BD30-F1
#
_cell.length_a   1.000
_cell.length_b   1.000
_cell.length_c   1.000
_cell.angle_alpha   90.00
_cell.angle_beta   90.00
_cell.angle_gamma   90.00
#
_symmetry.space_group_name_H-M   'P 1'
#
loop_
_entity.id
_entity.type
_entity.pdbx_description
1 polymer ?
#
loop_
_entity_poly.entity_id
_entity_poly.type
_entity_poly.pdbx_seq_one_letter_code
_entity_poly.pdbx_strand_id
1 'polypeptide(L)'
;MELTFKNPGYSIDELNKLIQRGVKYDKRTKKELLLAQETPRTASPSSINEIEQKQKIILPDDYKLFLIKNNGGIPSLKNFIINKKEKSTIRFFFSTDCLYHQASLEANIEGFKGRAPTEMLPIAEDVGGNYILISSSDSEYGNLFFWDHELEADKEKQPYRKNIKKIAQSLDEFLQSLS
;
A
#
# COMPACT_ATOMS: atom_id res chain seq x y z
N MET A 1 -4.14 5.90 -21.54
CA MET A 1 -5.19 5.10 -20.87
C MET A 1 -5.27 5.63 -19.44
N GLU A 2 -6.47 5.93 -18.93
CA GLU A 2 -6.60 6.40 -17.54
C GLU A 2 -6.38 5.22 -16.58
N LEU A 3 -5.58 5.42 -15.53
CA LEU A 3 -5.32 4.40 -14.51
C LEU A 3 -6.58 4.18 -13.68
N THR A 4 -7.00 2.93 -13.53
CA THR A 4 -8.20 2.58 -12.74
C THR A 4 -7.82 1.71 -11.54
N PHE A 5 -8.63 1.77 -10.49
CA PHE A 5 -8.39 1.05 -9.23
C PHE A 5 -9.60 0.18 -8.90
N LYS A 6 -9.34 -1.10 -8.60
CA LYS A 6 -10.35 -2.03 -8.08
C LYS A 6 -10.19 -2.17 -6.58
N ASN A 7 -11.28 -2.40 -5.86
CA ASN A 7 -11.21 -2.70 -4.44
C ASN A 7 -10.30 -3.91 -4.18
N PRO A 8 -9.61 -3.96 -3.03
CA PRO A 8 -8.93 -5.16 -2.60
C PRO A 8 -9.94 -6.31 -2.43
N GLY A 9 -9.49 -7.56 -2.54
CA GLY A 9 -10.36 -8.73 -2.39
C GLY A 9 -10.96 -9.26 -3.69
N TYR A 10 -12.00 -10.07 -3.55
CA TYR A 10 -12.58 -10.85 -4.63
C TYR A 10 -14.08 -11.05 -4.43
N SER A 11 -14.83 -11.00 -5.52
CA SER A 11 -16.20 -11.51 -5.56
C SER A 11 -16.27 -13.00 -5.25
N ILE A 12 -17.46 -13.46 -4.88
CA ILE A 12 -17.72 -14.89 -4.69
C ILE A 12 -17.37 -15.70 -5.95
N ASP A 13 -17.65 -15.16 -7.14
CA ASP A 13 -17.33 -15.80 -8.41
C ASP A 13 -15.82 -15.85 -8.69
N GLU A 14 -15.09 -14.78 -8.38
CA GLU A 14 -13.63 -14.75 -8.49
C GLU A 14 -12.96 -15.71 -7.51
N LEU A 15 -13.43 -15.76 -6.26
CA LEU A 15 -12.96 -16.73 -5.27
C LEU A 15 -13.22 -18.17 -5.72
N ASN A 16 -14.42 -18.44 -6.23
CA ASN A 16 -14.76 -19.78 -6.74
C ASN A 16 -13.85 -20.19 -7.90
N LYS A 17 -13.56 -19.28 -8.83
CA LYS A 17 -12.60 -19.52 -9.93
C LYS A 17 -11.18 -19.79 -9.42
N LEU A 18 -10.72 -19.07 -8.40
CA LEU A 18 -9.40 -19.31 -7.80
C LEU A 18 -9.33 -20.67 -7.07
N ILE A 19 -10.38 -21.02 -6.33
CA ILE A 19 -10.47 -22.31 -5.64
C ILE A 19 -10.50 -23.48 -6.63
N GLN A 20 -11.24 -23.34 -7.74
CA GLN A 20 -11.24 -24.32 -8.83
C GLN A 20 -9.85 -24.50 -9.47
N ARG A 21 -9.02 -23.45 -9.47
CA ARG A 21 -7.62 -23.49 -9.93
C ARG A 21 -6.64 -24.02 -8.87
N GLY A 22 -7.15 -24.50 -7.73
CA GLY A 22 -6.35 -25.13 -6.68
C GLY A 22 -5.84 -24.17 -5.60
N VAL A 23 -6.20 -22.89 -5.64
CA VAL A 23 -5.83 -21.96 -4.57
C VAL A 23 -6.62 -22.29 -3.31
N LYS A 24 -5.90 -22.51 -2.20
CA LYS A 24 -6.50 -22.83 -0.91
C LYS A 24 -6.52 -21.57 -0.05
N TYR A 25 -7.70 -21.24 0.44
CA TYR A 25 -7.90 -20.21 1.45
C TYR A 25 -8.57 -20.83 2.67
N ASP A 26 -8.11 -20.48 3.87
CA ASP A 26 -8.83 -20.81 5.09
C ASP A 26 -10.13 -20.00 5.19
N LYS A 27 -11.00 -20.38 6.13
CA LYS A 27 -12.34 -19.77 6.29
C LYS A 27 -12.26 -18.27 6.62
N ARG A 28 -11.27 -17.85 7.41
CA ARG A 28 -11.10 -16.45 7.82
C ARG A 28 -10.64 -15.63 6.62
N THR A 29 -9.61 -16.07 5.91
CA THR A 29 -9.10 -15.37 4.72
C THR A 29 -10.18 -15.23 3.64
N LYS A 30 -10.99 -16.25 3.37
CA LYS A 30 -12.13 -16.13 2.44
C LYS A 30 -13.11 -15.04 2.84
N LYS A 31 -13.47 -14.98 4.13
CA LYS A 31 -14.40 -13.97 4.66
C LYS A 31 -13.80 -12.57 4.51
N GLU A 32 -12.53 -12.38 4.87
CA GLU A 32 -11.86 -11.09 4.74
C GLU A 32 -11.75 -10.64 3.27
N LEU A 33 -11.45 -11.55 2.33
CA LEU A 33 -11.39 -11.23 0.90
C LEU A 33 -12.76 -10.84 0.30
N LEU A 34 -13.86 -11.42 0.78
CA LEU A 34 -15.21 -11.01 0.39
C LEU A 34 -15.52 -9.60 0.93
N LEU A 35 -15.25 -9.36 2.21
CA LEU A 35 -15.49 -8.06 2.84
C LEU A 35 -14.61 -6.95 2.25
N ALA A 36 -13.38 -7.27 1.85
CA ALA A 36 -12.50 -6.32 1.17
C ALA A 36 -13.11 -5.80 -0.13
N GLN A 37 -13.90 -6.62 -0.83
CA GLN A 37 -14.57 -6.19 -2.05
C GLN A 37 -15.59 -5.06 -1.78
N GLU A 38 -16.12 -5.00 -0.56
CA GLU A 38 -17.08 -3.99 -0.10
C GLU A 38 -16.41 -2.72 0.44
N THR A 39 -15.07 -2.64 0.44
CA THR A 39 -14.32 -1.43 0.85
C THR A 39 -14.82 -0.22 0.07
N PRO A 40 -15.09 0.93 0.71
CA PRO A 40 -15.50 2.14 0.00
C PRO A 40 -14.47 2.52 -1.08
N ARG A 41 -14.94 2.86 -2.29
CA ARG A 41 -14.05 3.25 -3.41
C ARG A 41 -13.36 4.60 -3.19
N THR A 42 -13.89 5.42 -2.30
CA THR A 42 -13.42 6.76 -1.94
C THR A 42 -13.32 6.84 -0.43
N ALA A 43 -12.23 7.40 0.09
CA ALA A 43 -12.06 7.59 1.52
C ALA A 43 -12.88 8.81 1.97
N SER A 44 -13.45 8.74 3.17
CA SER A 44 -14.04 9.92 3.80
C SER A 44 -12.94 10.76 4.46
N PRO A 45 -13.05 12.11 4.47
CA PRO A 45 -12.11 12.95 5.21
C PRO A 45 -12.01 12.59 6.69
N SER A 46 -13.12 12.14 7.31
CA SER A 46 -13.12 11.64 8.69
C SER A 46 -12.28 10.37 8.86
N SER A 47 -12.37 9.40 7.95
CA SER A 47 -11.58 8.17 8.02
C SER A 47 -10.08 8.46 7.94
N ILE A 48 -9.69 9.40 7.07
CA ILE A 48 -8.29 9.86 6.95
C ILE A 48 -7.84 10.53 8.26
N ASN A 49 -8.62 11.48 8.78
CA ASN A 49 -8.31 12.19 10.01
C ASN A 49 -8.20 11.24 11.22
N GLU A 50 -9.06 10.23 11.30
CA GLU A 50 -9.02 9.21 12.37
C GLU A 50 -7.70 8.42 12.33
N ILE A 51 -7.24 8.03 11.15
CA ILE A 51 -5.94 7.36 10.99
C ILE A 51 -4.80 8.28 11.41
N GLU A 52 -4.77 9.52 10.93
CA GLU A 52 -3.73 10.50 11.29
C GLU A 52 -3.68 10.73 12.80
N GLN A 53 -4.83 10.92 13.45
CA GLN A 53 -4.92 11.13 14.90
C GLN A 53 -4.49 9.90 15.69
N LYS A 54 -4.99 8.72 15.33
CA LYS A 54 -4.70 7.47 16.06
C LYS A 54 -3.25 7.06 15.92
N GLN A 55 -2.68 7.23 14.73
CA GLN A 55 -1.29 6.88 14.44
C GLN A 55 -0.30 8.00 14.78
N LYS A 56 -0.78 9.22 15.07
CA LYS A 56 0.02 10.42 15.33
C LYS A 56 0.97 10.75 14.18
N ILE A 57 0.43 10.70 12.96
CA ILE A 57 1.14 10.95 11.71
C ILE A 57 0.44 12.07 10.93
N ILE A 58 1.11 12.54 9.88
CA ILE A 58 0.51 13.42 8.87
C ILE A 58 0.74 12.76 7.52
N LEU A 59 -0.34 12.47 6.80
CA LEU A 59 -0.29 11.96 5.44
C LEU A 59 -0.04 13.12 4.47
N PRO A 60 0.85 12.94 3.48
CA PRO A 60 1.04 13.92 2.42
C PRO A 60 -0.27 14.27 1.69
N ASP A 61 -0.42 15.54 1.32
CA ASP A 61 -1.67 16.05 0.71
C ASP A 61 -2.02 15.35 -0.60
N ASP A 62 -1.04 15.03 -1.44
CA ASP A 62 -1.22 14.28 -2.68
C ASP A 62 -1.77 12.86 -2.42
N TYR A 63 -1.28 12.20 -1.37
CA TYR A 63 -1.79 10.90 -0.97
C TYR A 63 -3.20 10.96 -0.36
N LYS A 64 -3.53 11.99 0.41
CA LYS A 64 -4.90 12.20 0.90
C LYS A 64 -5.87 12.42 -0.27
N LEU A 65 -5.49 13.22 -1.27
CA LEU A 65 -6.28 13.42 -2.48
C LEU A 65 -6.45 12.11 -3.26
N PHE A 66 -5.38 11.31 -3.34
CA PHE A 66 -5.45 9.97 -3.91
C PHE A 66 -6.48 9.13 -3.17
N LEU A 67 -6.43 9.01 -1.84
CA LEU A 67 -7.39 8.23 -1.04
C LEU A 67 -8.84 8.71 -1.21
N ILE A 68 -9.07 10.02 -1.28
CA ILE A 68 -10.40 10.61 -1.49
C ILE A 68 -10.95 10.23 -2.87
N LYS A 69 -10.10 10.27 -3.91
CA LYS A 69 -10.51 9.93 -5.30
C LYS A 69 -10.58 8.42 -5.53
N ASN A 70 -9.62 7.69 -4.96
CA ASN A 70 -9.37 6.26 -5.10
C ASN A 70 -8.82 5.76 -3.76
N ASN A 71 -9.67 5.16 -2.94
CA ASN A 71 -9.30 4.68 -1.61
C ASN A 71 -8.39 3.44 -1.68
N GLY A 72 -7.13 3.63 -2.10
CA GLY A 72 -6.19 2.55 -2.37
C GLY A 72 -6.62 1.64 -3.52
N GLY A 73 -6.46 0.33 -3.31
CA GLY A 73 -6.91 -0.69 -4.23
C GLY A 73 -5.87 -1.18 -5.23
N ILE A 74 -6.31 -2.03 -6.15
CA ILE A 74 -5.49 -2.73 -7.13
C ILE A 74 -5.48 -1.89 -8.43
N PRO A 75 -4.33 -1.33 -8.84
CA PRO A 75 -4.26 -0.52 -10.05
C PRO A 75 -4.34 -1.40 -11.31
N SER A 76 -4.84 -0.83 -12.42
CA SER A 76 -4.95 -1.54 -13.70
C SER A 76 -3.59 -1.79 -14.37
N LEU A 77 -2.63 -0.89 -14.15
CA LEU A 77 -1.21 -1.07 -14.45
C LEU A 77 -0.47 -1.22 -13.14
N LYS A 78 0.46 -2.16 -13.04
CA LYS A 78 0.98 -2.61 -11.74
C LYS A 78 2.48 -2.63 -11.67
N ASN A 79 3.15 -2.66 -12.82
CA ASN A 79 4.59 -2.82 -12.87
C ASN A 79 5.25 -1.46 -12.76
N PHE A 80 6.31 -1.38 -11.97
CA PHE A 80 7.14 -0.18 -11.84
C PHE A 80 8.62 -0.57 -11.78
N ILE A 81 9.46 0.42 -12.09
CA ILE A 81 10.91 0.28 -12.11
C ILE A 81 11.45 0.78 -10.77
N ILE A 82 12.22 -0.04 -10.07
CA ILE A 82 12.93 0.36 -8.84
C ILE A 82 14.25 1.05 -9.22
N ASN A 83 14.96 0.48 -10.19
CA ASN A 83 16.14 1.07 -10.84
C ASN A 83 16.43 0.38 -12.19
N LYS A 84 17.57 0.69 -12.82
CA LYS A 84 17.97 0.16 -14.14
C LYS A 84 17.94 -1.39 -14.26
N LYS A 85 18.00 -2.14 -13.16
CA LYS A 85 18.06 -3.61 -13.14
C LYS A 85 16.86 -4.27 -12.46
N GLU A 86 16.13 -3.53 -11.64
CA GLU A 86 15.10 -4.08 -10.74
C GLU A 86 13.73 -3.48 -11.06
N LYS A 87 12.72 -4.34 -11.09
CA LYS A 87 11.31 -4.00 -11.26
C LYS A 87 10.49 -4.76 -10.24
N SER A 88 9.34 -4.22 -9.88
CA SER A 88 8.36 -4.93 -9.06
C SER A 88 6.94 -4.69 -9.55
N THR A 89 6.00 -5.40 -8.95
CA THR A 89 4.58 -5.40 -9.29
C THR A 89 3.77 -5.09 -8.03
N ILE A 90 3.04 -3.98 -8.05
CA ILE A 90 2.12 -3.60 -7.00
C ILE A 90 1.04 -4.69 -6.84
N ARG A 91 0.86 -5.15 -5.61
CA ARG A 91 -0.24 -6.02 -5.23
C ARG A 91 -1.51 -5.20 -5.01
N PHE A 92 -1.43 -4.20 -4.14
CA PHE A 92 -2.46 -3.17 -3.91
C PHE A 92 -1.88 -1.96 -3.18
N PHE A 93 -2.49 -0.80 -3.39
CA PHE A 93 -2.40 0.34 -2.47
C PHE A 93 -3.33 0.10 -1.28
N PHE A 94 -2.90 0.53 -0.09
CA PHE A 94 -3.69 0.35 1.12
C PHE A 94 -4.88 1.31 1.16
N SER A 95 -5.98 0.83 1.75
CA SER A 95 -7.28 1.49 1.79
C SER A 95 -7.69 1.82 3.24
N THR A 96 -8.38 2.94 3.44
CA THR A 96 -9.13 3.22 4.68
C THR A 96 -10.36 2.32 4.75
N ASP A 97 -10.88 2.09 5.96
CA ASP A 97 -12.12 1.34 6.19
C ASP A 97 -12.12 -0.07 5.57
N CYS A 98 -10.94 -0.64 5.36
CA CYS A 98 -10.77 -1.97 4.79
C CYS A 98 -10.70 -3.03 5.88
N LEU A 99 -11.63 -3.98 5.84
CA LEU A 99 -11.69 -5.09 6.80
C LEU A 99 -10.70 -6.22 6.52
N TYR A 100 -10.01 -6.18 5.38
CA TYR A 100 -8.91 -7.10 5.09
C TYR A 100 -7.59 -6.51 5.54
N HIS A 101 -7.05 -7.10 6.61
CA HIS A 101 -5.90 -6.56 7.32
C HIS A 101 -4.68 -6.31 6.41
N GLN A 102 -4.42 -7.18 5.41
CA GLN A 102 -3.28 -6.98 4.51
C GLN A 102 -3.43 -5.73 3.65
N ALA A 103 -4.66 -5.32 3.30
CA ALA A 103 -4.92 -4.14 2.48
C ALA A 103 -5.33 -2.89 3.29
N SER A 104 -5.42 -2.98 4.62
CA SER A 104 -5.82 -1.86 5.47
C SER A 104 -4.65 -0.89 5.69
N LEU A 105 -4.86 0.39 5.40
CA LEU A 105 -3.85 1.43 5.60
C LEU A 105 -3.45 1.54 7.07
N GLU A 106 -4.43 1.57 7.95
CA GLU A 106 -4.20 1.67 9.38
C GLU A 106 -3.39 0.48 9.93
N ALA A 107 -3.79 -0.74 9.54
CA ALA A 107 -3.12 -1.95 10.00
C ALA A 107 -1.66 -2.04 9.51
N ASN A 108 -1.40 -1.60 8.28
CA ASN A 108 -0.04 -1.60 7.73
C ASN A 108 0.82 -0.48 8.32
N ILE A 109 0.28 0.71 8.59
CA ILE A 109 1.02 1.75 9.33
C ILE A 109 1.40 1.24 10.72
N GLU A 110 0.46 0.66 11.46
CA GLU A 110 0.72 0.12 12.80
C GLU A 110 1.78 -1.00 12.76
N GLY A 111 1.61 -1.97 11.85
CA GLY A 111 2.53 -3.10 11.70
C GLY A 111 3.91 -2.74 11.17
N PHE A 112 4.07 -1.55 10.57
CA PHE A 112 5.34 -1.07 10.02
C PHE A 112 6.16 -0.21 11.00
N LYS A 113 5.59 0.17 12.16
CA LYS A 113 6.29 0.99 13.15
C LYS A 113 7.63 0.36 13.54
N GLY A 114 8.68 1.19 13.55
CA GLY A 114 10.03 0.80 13.94
C GLY A 114 10.86 0.11 12.85
N ARG A 115 10.31 -0.07 11.64
CA ARG A 115 11.00 -0.75 10.50
C ARG A 115 11.65 0.21 9.51
N ALA A 116 11.34 1.50 9.62
CA ALA A 116 11.89 2.61 8.86
C ALA A 116 11.86 3.89 9.72
N PRO A 117 12.51 4.99 9.29
CA PRO A 117 12.30 6.31 9.89
C PRO A 117 10.81 6.66 9.96
N THR A 118 10.41 7.35 11.03
CA THR A 118 9.01 7.60 11.41
C THR A 118 8.21 8.36 10.36
N GLU A 119 8.89 9.14 9.53
CA GLU A 119 8.28 9.95 8.47
C GLU A 119 8.01 9.14 7.20
N MET A 120 8.43 7.86 7.13
CA MET A 120 8.26 7.03 5.94
C MET A 120 7.09 6.07 6.13
N LEU A 121 5.96 6.42 5.53
CA LEU A 121 4.68 5.78 5.77
C LEU A 121 4.37 4.78 4.65
N PRO A 122 3.99 3.53 4.97
CA PRO A 122 3.70 2.53 3.96
C PRO A 122 2.33 2.83 3.31
N ILE A 123 2.30 2.88 1.97
CA ILE A 123 1.09 3.21 1.19
C ILE A 123 0.66 2.10 0.22
N ALA A 124 1.55 1.15 -0.09
CA ALA A 124 1.24 -0.01 -0.90
C ALA A 124 2.17 -1.20 -0.60
N GLU A 125 1.71 -2.39 -0.97
CA GLU A 125 2.46 -3.64 -0.94
C GLU A 125 2.72 -4.15 -2.36
N ASP A 126 3.90 -4.69 -2.61
CA ASP A 126 4.20 -5.43 -3.84
C ASP A 126 3.90 -6.94 -3.67
N VAL A 127 4.03 -7.72 -4.75
CA VAL A 127 3.78 -9.17 -4.68
C VAL A 127 4.83 -9.97 -3.89
N GLY A 128 5.95 -9.34 -3.54
CA GLY A 128 7.07 -9.92 -2.79
C GLY A 128 7.08 -9.57 -1.31
N GLY A 129 6.06 -8.87 -0.80
CA GLY A 129 6.01 -8.43 0.60
C GLY A 129 6.86 -7.19 0.91
N ASN A 130 7.32 -6.48 -0.12
CA ASN A 130 7.97 -5.18 0.00
C ASN A 130 6.93 -4.07 0.03
N TYR A 131 7.33 -2.90 0.53
CA TYR A 131 6.44 -1.74 0.63
C TYR A 131 6.89 -0.58 -0.25
N ILE A 132 5.89 0.14 -0.75
CA ILE A 132 6.07 1.49 -1.27
C ILE A 132 5.76 2.43 -0.12
N LEU A 133 6.73 3.29 0.20
CA LEU A 133 6.65 4.28 1.26
C LEU A 133 6.47 5.66 0.64
N ILE A 134 5.72 6.53 1.33
CA ILE A 134 5.68 7.97 1.07
C ILE A 134 6.29 8.70 2.26
N SER A 135 7.09 9.73 1.99
CA SER A 135 7.72 10.53 3.04
C SER A 135 6.86 11.72 3.45
N SER A 136 6.70 11.92 4.76
CA SER A 136 6.11 13.10 5.38
C SER A 136 7.17 14.05 5.98
N SER A 137 8.46 13.82 5.73
CA SER A 137 9.55 14.68 6.22
C SER A 137 9.67 15.96 5.39
N ASP A 138 10.03 17.09 6.00
CA ASP A 138 10.14 18.38 5.30
C ASP A 138 11.09 18.35 4.09
N SER A 139 12.22 17.63 4.19
CA SER A 139 13.22 17.56 3.13
C SER A 139 12.86 16.63 1.98
N GLU A 140 11.94 15.69 2.20
CA GLU A 140 11.56 14.67 1.22
C GLU A 140 10.04 14.54 1.06
N TYR A 141 9.27 15.56 1.43
CA TYR A 141 7.81 15.51 1.52
C TYR A 141 7.18 15.05 0.19
N GLY A 142 6.33 14.03 0.23
CA GLY A 142 5.67 13.45 -0.94
C GLY A 142 6.53 12.53 -1.81
N ASN A 143 7.86 12.46 -1.57
CA ASN A 143 8.72 11.53 -2.29
C ASN A 143 8.33 10.08 -1.99
N LEU A 144 8.44 9.21 -2.99
CA LEU A 144 8.18 7.78 -2.86
C LEU A 144 9.45 6.96 -2.86
N PHE A 145 9.41 5.90 -2.05
CA PHE A 145 10.51 4.98 -1.87
C PHE A 145 10.03 3.53 -1.93
N PHE A 146 10.88 2.66 -2.44
CA PHE A 146 10.75 1.22 -2.32
C PHE A 146 11.54 0.75 -1.10
N TRP A 147 10.88 0.03 -0.20
CA TRP A 147 11.46 -0.58 0.98
C TRP A 147 11.54 -2.09 0.79
N ASP A 148 12.77 -2.61 0.77
CA ASP A 148 13.09 -4.01 0.52
C ASP A 148 13.18 -4.78 1.84
N HIS A 149 12.28 -5.74 2.03
CA HIS A 149 12.20 -6.50 3.28
C HIS A 149 13.34 -7.51 3.45
N GLU A 150 13.95 -7.96 2.34
CA GLU A 150 15.06 -8.93 2.40
C GLU A 150 16.34 -8.29 2.94
N LEU A 151 16.44 -6.96 2.87
CA LEU A 151 17.58 -6.16 3.32
C LEU A 151 17.29 -5.37 4.61
N GLU A 152 16.18 -5.66 5.28
CA GLU A 152 15.80 -5.04 6.55
C GLU A 152 16.89 -5.22 7.62
N ALA A 153 17.05 -4.22 8.49
CA ALA A 153 17.95 -4.34 9.62
C ALA A 153 17.51 -5.48 10.55
N ASP A 154 18.47 -6.18 11.16
CA ASP A 154 18.15 -7.12 12.25
C ASP A 154 17.32 -6.41 13.33
N LYS A 155 16.39 -7.13 13.95
CA LYS A 155 15.43 -6.58 14.94
C LYS A 155 16.08 -5.84 16.12
N GLU A 156 17.35 -6.11 16.39
CA GLU A 156 18.13 -5.51 17.49
C GLU A 156 18.85 -4.22 17.10
N LYS A 157 18.81 -3.83 15.82
CA LYS A 157 19.46 -2.63 15.29
C LYS A 157 18.43 -1.55 14.99
N GLN A 158 18.87 -0.30 15.07
CA GLN A 158 18.04 0.80 14.60
C GLN A 158 17.77 0.66 13.10
N PRO A 159 16.55 0.98 12.64
CA PRO A 159 16.24 0.97 11.21
C PRO A 159 17.19 1.92 10.47
N TYR A 160 17.63 1.50 9.29
CA TYR A 160 18.50 2.28 8.44
C TYR A 160 17.87 2.48 7.06
N ARG A 161 18.49 3.31 6.21
CA ARG A 161 17.98 3.57 4.84
C ARG A 161 18.63 2.75 3.72
N LYS A 162 19.55 1.83 4.02
CA LYS A 162 20.21 0.99 2.99
C LYS A 162 19.25 0.09 2.19
N ASN A 163 18.11 -0.30 2.76
CA ASN A 163 17.07 -1.06 2.07
C ASN A 163 15.96 -0.18 1.48
N ILE A 164 16.15 1.14 1.47
CA ILE A 164 15.17 2.11 1.00
C ILE A 164 15.74 2.81 -0.24
N LYS A 165 15.05 2.68 -1.37
CA LYS A 165 15.45 3.24 -2.67
C LYS A 165 14.39 4.24 -3.14
N LYS A 166 14.78 5.48 -3.46
CA LYS A 166 13.82 6.46 -4.03
C LYS A 166 13.34 5.99 -5.40
N ILE A 167 12.03 6.02 -5.63
CA ILE A 167 11.41 5.58 -6.89
C ILE A 167 10.63 6.68 -7.62
N ALA A 168 10.18 7.73 -6.92
CA ALA A 168 9.54 8.89 -7.53
C ALA A 168 9.65 10.13 -6.62
N GLN A 169 9.41 11.31 -7.18
CA GLN A 169 9.36 12.58 -6.43
C GLN A 169 7.95 12.95 -5.95
N SER A 170 6.92 12.36 -6.55
CA SER A 170 5.53 12.55 -6.15
C SER A 170 4.69 11.32 -6.48
N LEU A 171 3.53 11.19 -5.82
CA LEU A 171 2.61 10.08 -6.10
C LEU A 171 2.13 10.10 -7.55
N ASP A 172 1.87 11.29 -8.10
CA ASP A 172 1.45 11.44 -9.49
C ASP A 172 2.52 10.94 -10.48
N GLU A 173 3.80 11.27 -10.26
CA GLU A 173 4.90 10.76 -11.07
C GLU A 173 4.95 9.22 -11.00
N PHE A 174 4.81 8.66 -9.79
CA PHE A 174 4.82 7.22 -9.60
C PHE A 174 3.65 6.54 -10.33
N LEU A 175 2.43 7.05 -10.19
CA LEU A 175 1.24 6.50 -10.82
C LEU A 175 1.32 6.57 -12.36
N GLN A 176 1.92 7.63 -12.91
CA GLN A 176 2.14 7.77 -14.35
C GLN A 176 3.21 6.82 -14.90
N SER A 177 4.14 6.36 -14.05
CA SER A 177 5.19 5.42 -14.43
C SER A 177 4.72 3.96 -14.54
N LEU A 178 3.52 3.65 -14.04
CA LEU A 178 3.01 2.27 -13.99
C LEU A 178 2.75 1.71 -15.39
N SER A 179 3.10 0.43 -15.58
CA SER A 179 2.93 -0.33 -16.83
C SER A 179 2.30 -1.71 -16.66
#